data_AF-A0A3R5Z077-F1
#
_entry.id   AF-A0A3R5Z077-F1
#
_cell.length_a   1.000
_cell.length_b   1.000
_cell.length_c   1.000
_cell.angle_alpha   90.00
_cell.angle_beta   90.00
_cell.angle_gamma   90.00
#
_symmetry.space_group_name_H-M   'P 1'
#
loop_
_entity.id
_entity.type
_entity.pdbx_description
1 polymer ?
#
loop_
_entity_poly.entity_id
_entity_poly.type
_entity_poly.pdbx_seq_one_letter_code
_entity_poly.pdbx_strand_id
1 'polypeptide(L)'
;MMDDEIFSFFILDIGNEEKIKRRRLEFVAGTGYTLENIEKTDYIFCPSALLFSKRFVEKIGNLLREEMKFFSCRLVCQDVSLEWYAAKIILRIPIIDKEASTYRTLSDGERVLKFIKFRRDIEEEFFIAKDKESTTDFVVSELFVDICKRNGLLIDFKEV
;
A
#
# COMPACT_ATOMS: atom_id res chain seq x y z
N MET A 1 11.22 -7.42 -15.68
CA MET A 1 11.61 -8.75 -15.13
C MET A 1 11.76 -8.78 -13.61
N MET A 2 12.33 -7.76 -12.94
CA MET A 2 12.42 -7.74 -11.45
C MET A 2 11.25 -6.97 -10.81
N ASP A 3 10.84 -5.85 -11.40
CA ASP A 3 9.68 -5.07 -10.96
C ASP A 3 8.37 -5.87 -11.07
N ASP A 4 8.25 -6.71 -12.11
CA ASP A 4 7.04 -7.50 -12.36
C ASP A 4 6.74 -8.47 -11.20
N GLU A 5 7.77 -9.05 -10.58
CA GLU A 5 7.59 -10.00 -9.47
C GLU A 5 7.26 -9.30 -8.15
N ILE A 6 7.86 -8.13 -7.90
CA ILE A 6 7.55 -7.31 -6.73
C ILE A 6 6.11 -6.81 -6.84
N PHE A 7 5.75 -6.20 -7.97
CA PHE A 7 4.39 -5.74 -8.26
C PHE A 7 3.38 -6.89 -8.16
N SER A 8 3.68 -8.04 -8.79
CA SER A 8 2.82 -9.22 -8.70
C SER A 8 2.59 -9.63 -7.25
N PHE A 9 3.63 -9.67 -6.43
CA PHE A 9 3.51 -10.13 -5.06
C PHE A 9 2.80 -9.13 -4.14
N PHE A 10 3.19 -7.85 -4.15
CA PHE A 10 2.66 -6.84 -3.24
C PHE A 10 1.31 -6.27 -3.69
N ILE A 11 1.10 -6.13 -5.01
CA ILE A 11 -0.09 -5.52 -5.59
C ILE A 11 -1.08 -6.57 -6.08
N LEU A 12 -0.68 -7.50 -6.94
CA LEU A 12 -1.60 -8.46 -7.58
C LEU A 12 -1.89 -9.74 -6.78
N ASP A 13 -1.22 -9.91 -5.63
CA ASP A 13 -1.28 -11.13 -4.80
C ASP A 13 -0.79 -12.42 -5.43
N ILE A 14 0.03 -12.30 -6.47
CA ILE A 14 0.62 -13.43 -7.18
C ILE A 14 2.09 -13.56 -6.78
N GLY A 15 2.49 -14.71 -6.25
CA GLY A 15 3.90 -15.00 -5.98
C GLY A 15 4.14 -15.88 -4.76
N ASN A 16 5.41 -16.09 -4.44
CA ASN A 16 5.84 -16.94 -3.32
C ASN A 16 6.46 -16.09 -2.20
N GLU A 17 5.80 -16.06 -1.05
CA GLU A 17 6.23 -15.27 0.11
C GLU A 17 7.62 -15.65 0.62
N GLU A 18 7.95 -16.95 0.67
CA GLU A 18 9.26 -17.42 1.13
C GLU A 18 10.39 -17.02 0.18
N LYS A 19 10.10 -16.97 -1.12
CA LYS A 19 11.03 -16.43 -2.12
C LYS A 19 11.28 -14.94 -1.89
N ILE A 20 10.24 -14.18 -1.57
CA ILE A 20 10.35 -12.73 -1.28
C ILE A 20 11.13 -12.49 0.02
N LYS A 21 10.85 -13.23 1.09
CA LYS A 21 11.58 -13.10 2.38
C LYS A 21 13.08 -13.37 2.26
N ARG A 22 13.48 -14.29 1.38
CA ARG A 22 14.90 -14.63 1.14
C ARG A 22 15.63 -13.58 0.29
N ARG A 23 14.89 -12.67 -0.34
CA ARG A 23 15.48 -11.62 -1.18
C ARG A 23 15.84 -10.41 -0.34
N ARG A 24 16.92 -9.75 -0.75
CA ARG A 24 17.22 -8.39 -0.32
C ARG A 24 16.42 -7.44 -1.22
N LEU A 25 15.29 -6.95 -0.71
CA LEU A 25 14.48 -5.96 -1.42
C LEU A 25 15.18 -4.60 -1.38
N GLU A 26 15.31 -3.97 -2.53
CA GLU A 26 15.92 -2.65 -2.67
C GLU A 26 15.08 -1.80 -3.62
N PHE A 27 14.76 -0.59 -3.18
CA PHE A 27 14.01 0.42 -3.92
C PHE A 27 14.91 1.64 -4.07
N VAL A 28 15.06 2.14 -5.29
CA VAL A 28 15.89 3.30 -5.58
C VAL A 28 14.98 4.52 -5.75
N ALA A 29 15.23 5.55 -4.94
CA ALA A 29 14.47 6.78 -4.97
C ALA A 29 14.74 7.54 -6.28
N GLY A 30 13.67 7.83 -7.02
CA GLY A 30 13.75 8.58 -8.27
C GLY A 30 13.96 10.09 -8.08
N THR A 31 14.01 10.81 -9.19
CA THR A 31 14.11 12.28 -9.18
C THR A 31 12.98 12.92 -8.36
N GLY A 32 13.33 13.86 -7.48
CA GLY A 32 12.38 14.57 -6.60
C GLY A 32 12.37 14.06 -5.16
N TYR A 33 12.91 12.88 -4.90
CA TYR A 33 13.17 12.40 -3.54
C TYR A 33 14.54 12.87 -3.04
N THR A 34 14.58 13.35 -1.80
CA THR A 34 15.79 13.76 -1.10
C THR A 34 15.82 13.09 0.27
N LEU A 35 16.99 12.98 0.89
CA LEU A 35 17.06 12.43 2.25
C LEU A 35 16.18 13.23 3.23
N GLU A 36 16.16 14.55 3.09
CA GLU A 36 15.34 15.42 3.93
C GLU A 36 13.84 15.12 3.82
N ASN A 37 13.31 14.90 2.61
CA ASN A 37 11.88 14.64 2.47
C ASN A 37 11.51 13.20 2.84
N ILE A 38 12.41 12.23 2.63
CA ILE A 38 12.24 10.85 3.06
C ILE A 38 12.21 10.75 4.60
N GLU A 39 13.06 11.50 5.31
CA GLU A 39 13.06 11.53 6.78
C GLU A 39 11.80 12.19 7.38
N LYS A 40 11.08 13.00 6.58
CA LYS A 40 9.86 13.71 6.98
C LYS A 40 8.57 12.98 6.59
N THR A 41 8.66 11.71 6.16
CA THR A 41 7.48 10.89 5.87
C THR A 41 7.63 9.48 6.44
N ASP A 42 6.51 8.87 6.84
CA ASP A 42 6.44 7.47 7.23
C ASP A 42 5.89 6.57 6.13
N TYR A 43 5.50 7.15 5.00
CA TYR A 43 4.88 6.44 3.88
C TYR A 43 5.38 6.99 2.55
N ILE A 44 5.68 6.08 1.62
CA ILE A 44 5.96 6.40 0.23
C ILE A 44 5.13 5.48 -0.65
N PHE A 45 4.37 6.08 -1.56
CA PHE A 45 3.69 5.35 -2.62
C PHE A 45 4.69 5.00 -3.72
N CYS A 46 5.03 3.71 -3.83
CA CYS A 46 5.72 3.16 -4.99
C CYS A 46 4.74 2.26 -5.76
N PRO A 47 4.63 2.38 -7.10
CA PRO A 47 3.70 1.55 -7.88
C PRO A 47 3.85 0.05 -7.66
N SER A 48 5.07 -0.42 -7.36
CA SER A 48 5.37 -1.83 -7.14
C SER A 48 5.08 -2.32 -5.72
N ALA A 49 5.06 -1.45 -4.71
CA ALA A 49 4.81 -1.79 -3.31
C ALA A 49 4.55 -0.54 -2.45
N LEU A 50 3.74 -0.67 -1.40
CA LEU A 50 3.62 0.38 -0.39
C LEU A 50 4.86 0.36 0.52
N LEU A 51 5.54 1.48 0.68
CA LEU A 51 6.72 1.57 1.53
C LEU A 51 6.41 2.33 2.81
N PHE A 52 6.81 1.75 3.95
CA PHE A 52 6.64 2.34 5.27
C PHE A 52 7.99 2.47 5.96
N SER A 53 8.14 3.54 6.74
CA SER A 53 9.35 3.77 7.54
C SER A 53 9.48 2.70 8.63
N LYS A 54 10.70 2.53 9.14
CA LYS A 54 10.94 1.71 10.34
C LYS A 54 10.10 2.16 11.53
N ARG A 55 10.00 3.47 11.75
CA ARG A 55 9.22 4.08 12.84
C ARG A 55 7.75 3.68 12.79
N PHE A 56 7.16 3.65 11.59
CA PHE A 56 5.79 3.19 11.39
C PHE A 56 5.59 1.75 11.86
N VAL A 57 6.45 0.84 11.39
CA VAL A 57 6.34 -0.59 11.68
C VAL A 57 6.57 -0.87 13.16
N GLU A 58 7.53 -0.19 13.79
CA GLU A 58 7.79 -0.32 15.24
C GLU A 58 6.62 0.17 16.10
N LYS A 59 5.95 1.25 15.70
CA LYS A 59 4.84 1.85 16.48
C LYS A 59 3.53 1.09 16.34
N ILE A 60 3.13 0.75 15.11
CA ILE A 60 1.80 0.19 14.85
C ILE A 60 1.80 -1.09 14.02
N GLY A 61 2.94 -1.60 13.56
CA GLY A 61 2.99 -2.78 12.69
C GLY A 61 2.34 -4.03 13.29
N ASN A 62 2.49 -4.24 14.61
CA ASN A 62 1.85 -5.39 15.29
C ASN A 62 0.32 -5.27 15.41
N LEU A 63 -0.21 -4.03 15.44
CA LEU A 63 -1.65 -3.79 15.43
C LEU A 63 -2.27 -4.19 14.09
N LEU A 64 -1.52 -4.00 13.01
CA LEU A 64 -1.96 -4.24 11.63
C LEU A 64 -1.72 -5.68 11.15
N ARG A 65 -1.24 -6.59 12.00
CA ARG A 65 -0.74 -7.91 11.57
C ARG A 65 -1.78 -8.80 10.85
N GLU A 66 -3.06 -8.60 11.13
CA GLU A 66 -4.15 -9.34 10.49
C GLU A 66 -4.54 -8.72 9.13
N GLU A 67 -4.07 -7.50 8.85
CA GLU A 67 -4.45 -6.71 7.66
C GLU A 67 -3.28 -6.42 6.73
N MET A 68 -2.06 -6.45 7.25
CA MET A 68 -0.82 -6.18 6.52
C MET A 68 0.32 -7.09 6.94
N LYS A 69 1.17 -7.42 5.96
CA LYS A 69 2.49 -8.03 6.19
C LYS A 69 3.58 -7.07 5.77
N PHE A 70 4.62 -6.94 6.60
CA PHE A 70 5.77 -6.08 6.34
C PHE A 70 7.00 -6.91 6.01
N PHE A 71 7.75 -6.47 5.00
CA PHE A 71 8.96 -7.11 4.50
C PHE A 71 10.09 -6.08 4.52
N SER A 72 11.18 -6.37 5.23
CA SER A 72 12.33 -5.47 5.30
C SER A 72 12.89 -5.20 3.90
N CYS A 73 13.15 -3.94 3.60
CA CYS A 73 13.77 -3.50 2.36
C CYS A 73 14.72 -2.33 2.61
N ARG A 74 15.50 -2.02 1.58
CA ARG A 74 16.35 -0.83 1.54
C ARG A 74 15.73 0.21 0.63
N LEU A 75 15.64 1.44 1.12
CA LEU A 75 15.34 2.59 0.28
C LEU A 75 16.66 3.34 0.05
N VAL A 76 17.15 3.32 -1.18
CA VAL A 76 18.40 3.98 -1.57
C VAL A 76 18.08 5.35 -2.14
N CYS A 77 18.61 6.41 -1.54
CA CYS A 77 18.48 7.78 -2.01
C CYS A 77 19.84 8.47 -1.91
N GLN A 78 20.33 9.07 -3.01
CA GLN A 78 21.60 9.81 -3.02
C GLN A 78 22.76 9.01 -2.41
N ASP A 79 22.89 7.74 -2.81
CA ASP A 79 23.89 6.76 -2.32
C ASP A 79 23.78 6.37 -0.83
N VAL A 80 22.76 6.85 -0.12
CA VAL A 80 22.45 6.44 1.25
C VAL A 80 21.36 5.38 1.25
N SER A 81 21.62 4.27 1.94
CA SER A 81 20.66 3.16 2.11
C SER A 81 19.96 3.26 3.45
N LEU A 82 18.64 3.49 3.42
CA LEU A 82 17.78 3.58 4.60
C LEU A 82 17.02 2.27 4.82
N GLU A 83 16.80 1.90 6.08
CA GLU A 83 15.97 0.74 6.46
C GLU A 83 14.48 1.10 6.39
N TRP A 84 13.74 0.42 5.51
CA TRP A 84 12.32 0.62 5.23
C TRP A 84 11.61 -0.74 5.14
N TYR A 85 10.30 -0.72 4.98
CA TYR A 85 9.49 -1.93 4.86
C TYR A 85 8.52 -1.83 3.68
N ALA A 86 8.58 -2.81 2.78
CA ALA A 86 7.55 -3.02 1.77
C ALA A 86 6.38 -3.75 2.42
N ALA A 87 5.16 -3.28 2.19
CA ALA A 87 3.97 -3.81 2.83
C ALA A 87 3.00 -4.44 1.82
N LYS A 88 2.46 -5.59 2.19
CA LYS A 88 1.41 -6.30 1.47
C LYS A 88 0.13 -6.24 2.30
N ILE A 89 -0.90 -5.60 1.77
CA ILE A 89 -2.24 -5.61 2.37
C ILE A 89 -2.86 -7.00 2.12
N ILE A 90 -3.30 -7.67 3.17
CA ILE A 90 -3.87 -9.03 3.13
C ILE A 90 -5.39 -9.03 3.39
N LEU A 91 -5.93 -8.02 4.06
CA LEU A 91 -7.38 -7.89 4.23
C LEU A 91 -8.05 -7.54 2.89
N ARG A 92 -9.14 -8.25 2.56
CA ARG A 92 -9.95 -8.05 1.36
C ARG A 92 -11.40 -7.88 1.77
N ILE A 93 -11.95 -6.71 1.49
CA ILE A 93 -13.38 -6.41 1.70
C ILE A 93 -13.94 -5.72 0.45
N PRO A 94 -15.25 -5.86 0.16
CA PRO A 94 -15.86 -5.18 -0.97
C PRO A 94 -15.99 -3.68 -0.67
N ILE A 95 -14.95 -2.91 -0.99
CA ILE A 95 -14.87 -1.46 -0.72
C ILE A 95 -15.44 -0.62 -1.85
N ILE A 96 -15.55 -1.17 -3.06
CA ILE A 96 -16.05 -0.47 -4.23
C ILE A 96 -17.57 -0.64 -4.34
N ASP A 97 -18.29 0.48 -4.44
CA ASP A 97 -19.69 0.53 -4.85
C ASP A 97 -19.75 0.41 -6.37
N LYS A 98 -20.05 -0.80 -6.85
CA LYS A 98 -20.11 -1.09 -8.28
C LYS A 98 -21.27 -0.41 -8.99
N GLU A 99 -22.35 -0.09 -8.29
CA GLU A 99 -23.53 0.52 -8.88
C GLU A 99 -23.31 2.03 -9.05
N ALA A 100 -22.69 2.67 -8.06
CA ALA A 100 -22.35 4.10 -8.12
C ALA A 100 -21.06 4.40 -8.90
N SER A 101 -20.20 3.40 -9.12
CA SER A 101 -18.99 3.53 -9.93
C SER A 101 -19.29 3.60 -11.43
N THR A 102 -18.40 4.25 -12.17
CA THR A 102 -18.50 4.34 -13.64
C THR A 102 -17.44 3.49 -14.32
N TYR A 103 -17.77 3.03 -15.52
CA TYR A 103 -16.94 2.09 -16.28
C TYR A 103 -16.68 2.60 -17.69
N ARG A 104 -15.52 2.22 -18.24
CA ARG A 104 -15.21 2.35 -19.65
C ARG A 104 -15.21 0.95 -20.27
N THR A 105 -15.84 0.82 -21.43
CA THR A 105 -15.72 -0.39 -22.25
C THR A 105 -14.49 -0.28 -23.15
N LEU A 106 -13.64 -1.28 -23.12
CA LEU A 106 -12.47 -1.44 -23.99
C LEU A 106 -12.90 -1.98 -25.37
N SER A 107 -11.97 -1.98 -26.33
CA SER A 107 -12.25 -2.42 -27.70
C SER A 107 -12.61 -3.91 -27.82
N ASP A 108 -12.19 -4.72 -26.86
CA ASP A 108 -12.51 -6.15 -26.72
C ASP A 108 -13.81 -6.42 -25.94
N GLY A 109 -14.51 -5.37 -25.49
CA GLY A 109 -15.74 -5.46 -24.71
C GLY A 109 -15.52 -5.55 -23.21
N GLU A 110 -14.27 -5.62 -22.72
CA GLU A 110 -13.99 -5.63 -21.29
C GLU A 110 -14.42 -4.30 -20.64
N ARG A 111 -15.04 -4.36 -19.45
CA ARG A 111 -15.41 -3.18 -18.68
C ARG A 111 -14.39 -2.93 -17.59
N VAL A 112 -13.70 -1.81 -17.67
CA VAL A 112 -12.74 -1.35 -16.66
C VAL A 112 -13.30 -0.18 -15.86
N LEU A 113 -12.96 -0.10 -14.57
CA LEU A 113 -13.33 1.01 -13.71
C LEU A 113 -12.72 2.32 -14.23
N LYS A 114 -13.55 3.36 -14.33
CA LYS A 114 -13.14 4.70 -14.77
C LYS A 114 -13.13 5.69 -13.61
N PHE A 115 -14.23 5.75 -12.86
CA PHE A 115 -14.34 6.53 -11.63
C PHE A 115 -14.92 5.64 -10.55
N ILE A 116 -14.12 5.42 -9.50
CA ILE A 116 -14.46 4.57 -8.37
C ILE A 116 -15.29 5.37 -7.37
N LYS A 117 -16.36 4.75 -6.88
CA LYS A 117 -17.08 5.17 -5.68
C LYS A 117 -16.84 4.13 -4.60
N PHE A 118 -16.40 4.58 -3.44
CA PHE A 118 -16.20 3.71 -2.29
C PHE A 118 -17.49 3.61 -1.49
N ARG A 119 -17.74 2.41 -0.96
CA ARG A 119 -18.84 2.12 -0.05
C ARG A 119 -18.67 2.88 1.26
N ARG A 120 -19.79 3.32 1.81
CA ARG A 120 -19.88 4.01 3.12
C ARG A 120 -20.62 3.18 4.17
N ASP A 121 -21.16 2.05 3.75
CA ASP A 121 -21.99 1.12 4.51
C ASP A 121 -21.19 -0.13 4.94
N ILE A 122 -19.87 0.01 5.13
CA ILE A 122 -19.01 -1.06 5.63
C ILE A 122 -19.09 -1.01 7.16
N GLU A 123 -19.70 -2.03 7.75
CA GLU A 123 -19.87 -2.12 9.21
C GLU A 123 -18.64 -2.73 9.89
N GLU A 124 -17.84 -3.51 9.16
CA GLU A 124 -16.64 -4.13 9.69
C GLU A 124 -15.61 -3.07 10.11
N GLU A 125 -15.11 -3.16 11.34
CA GLU A 125 -13.95 -2.37 11.77
C GLU A 125 -12.69 -2.91 11.10
N PHE A 126 -11.97 -2.06 10.39
CA PHE A 126 -10.67 -2.36 9.79
C PHE A 126 -9.77 -1.13 9.85
N PHE A 127 -8.46 -1.30 9.68
CA PHE A 127 -7.53 -0.19 9.50
C PHE A 127 -7.27 0.09 8.02
N ILE A 128 -6.94 -0.94 7.25
CA ILE A 128 -6.59 -0.87 5.84
C ILE A 128 -7.04 -2.13 5.11
N ALA A 129 -7.65 -1.94 3.95
CA ALA A 129 -8.10 -3.06 3.14
C ALA A 129 -8.02 -2.76 1.65
N LYS A 130 -7.75 -3.82 0.87
CA LYS A 130 -7.93 -3.80 -0.59
C LYS A 130 -9.34 -4.24 -0.95
N ASP A 131 -9.78 -3.82 -2.13
CA ASP A 131 -11.01 -4.33 -2.70
C ASP A 131 -10.93 -5.84 -2.93
N LYS A 132 -12.09 -6.50 -2.83
CA LYS A 132 -12.21 -7.94 -3.00
C LYS A 132 -11.96 -8.39 -4.44
N GLU A 133 -12.27 -7.55 -5.43
CA GLU A 133 -12.16 -7.87 -6.86
C GLU A 133 -11.10 -7.03 -7.58
N SER A 134 -10.86 -5.80 -7.12
CA SER A 134 -9.77 -4.96 -7.62
C SER A 134 -8.54 -5.02 -6.71
N THR A 135 -7.49 -5.70 -7.16
CA THR A 135 -6.25 -5.89 -6.36
C THR A 135 -5.40 -4.62 -6.21
N THR A 136 -5.63 -3.63 -7.07
CA THR A 136 -4.91 -2.35 -7.09
C THR A 136 -5.54 -1.29 -6.20
N ASP A 137 -6.82 -1.44 -5.86
CA ASP A 137 -7.56 -0.45 -5.09
C ASP A 137 -7.59 -0.81 -3.61
N PHE A 138 -7.30 0.17 -2.76
CA PHE A 138 -7.35 0.03 -1.31
C PHE A 138 -7.76 1.34 -0.65
N VAL A 139 -8.28 1.23 0.56
CA VAL A 139 -8.61 2.36 1.42
C VAL A 139 -8.11 2.11 2.84
N VAL A 140 -7.97 3.19 3.58
CA VAL A 140 -7.76 3.17 5.02
C VAL A 140 -9.02 3.74 5.69
N SER A 141 -9.34 3.24 6.88
CA SER A 141 -10.44 3.78 7.67
C SER A 141 -10.03 5.05 8.42
N GLU A 142 -11.02 5.77 8.96
CA GLU A 142 -10.77 6.86 9.91
C GLU A 142 -9.99 6.38 11.14
N LEU A 143 -10.23 5.14 11.59
CA LEU A 143 -9.50 4.54 12.70
C LEU A 143 -7.99 4.45 12.42
N PHE A 144 -7.60 4.13 11.18
CA PHE A 144 -6.19 4.14 10.77
C PHE A 144 -5.59 5.54 10.74
N VAL A 145 -6.34 6.51 10.22
CA VAL A 145 -5.93 7.92 10.23
C VAL A 145 -5.69 8.39 11.67
N ASP A 146 -6.62 8.06 12.57
CA ASP A 146 -6.56 8.41 13.98
C ASP A 146 -5.36 7.79 14.69
N ILE A 147 -5.13 6.49 14.53
CA ILE A 147 -4.01 5.84 15.18
C ILE A 147 -2.67 6.35 14.63
N CYS A 148 -2.59 6.70 13.35
CA CYS A 148 -1.40 7.32 12.77
C CYS A 148 -1.13 8.69 13.41
N LYS A 149 -2.14 9.55 13.48
CA LYS A 149 -2.03 10.88 14.10
C LYS A 149 -1.65 10.81 15.58
N ARG A 150 -2.32 9.93 16.36
CA ARG A 150 -2.02 9.72 17.79
C ARG A 150 -0.59 9.25 18.04
N ASN A 151 -0.02 8.50 17.10
CA ASN A 151 1.35 8.00 17.17
C ASN A 151 2.40 8.97 16.58
N GLY A 152 1.98 10.14 16.07
CA GLY A 152 2.86 11.11 15.43
C GLY A 152 3.46 10.60 14.11
N LEU A 153 2.73 9.73 13.40
CA LEU A 153 3.14 9.21 12.10
C LEU A 153 2.82 10.23 11.00
N LEU A 154 3.81 10.49 10.15
CA LEU A 154 3.81 11.49 9.09
C LEU A 154 3.34 10.85 7.78
N ILE A 155 2.02 10.81 7.59
CA ILE A 155 1.39 10.28 6.38
C ILE A 155 0.37 11.31 5.90
N ASP A 156 0.44 11.63 4.60
CA ASP A 156 -0.57 12.46 3.95
C ASP A 156 -1.73 11.59 3.46
N PHE A 157 -2.95 11.93 3.87
CA PHE A 157 -4.16 11.18 3.58
C PHE A 157 -5.05 11.96 2.63
N LYS A 158 -5.63 11.25 1.65
CA LYS A 158 -6.59 11.81 0.71
C LYS A 158 -7.98 11.23 0.97
N GLU A 159 -8.95 12.10 1.21
CA GLU A 159 -10.37 11.74 1.31
C GLU A 159 -10.92 11.33 -0.07
N VAL A 160 -11.82 10.34 -0.10
CA VAL A 160 -12.34 9.69 -1.31
C VAL A 160 -13.85 9.57 -1.35
#